data_AF-A0A1S9AIK8-F1
#
_entry.id   AF-A0A1S9AIK8-F1
#
_cell.length_a   1.000
_cell.length_b   1.000
_cell.length_c   1.000
_cell.angle_alpha   90.00
_cell.angle_beta   90.00
_cell.angle_gamma   90.00
#
_symmetry.space_group_name_H-M   'P 1'
#
loop_
_entity.id
_entity.type
_entity.pdbx_description
1 polymer ?
#
loop_
_entity_poly.entity_id
_entity_poly.type
_entity_poly.pdbx_seq_one_letter_code
_entity_poly.pdbx_strand_id
1 'polypeptide(L)'
;MQIERVHFEEVFDVDTFGGNFSFRGRQRSHYGVRLRKGLIPRQGSTYAIAFGRAGDWSTVLGWRELGTPGVMLRYPTWSACFEAFDDIYMIGIAFIVAALLFGGPVLALAVLALVTGAAVLHILRTARLNRQVAAALAAA
;
A
#
# COMPACT_ATOMS: atom_id res chain seq x y z
N MET A 1 -6.89 -10.51 -5.42
CA MET A 1 -5.99 -9.68 -6.26
C MET A 1 -6.35 -9.90 -7.71
N GLN A 2 -6.55 -8.83 -8.47
CA GLN A 2 -6.80 -8.88 -9.91
C GLN A 2 -5.94 -7.84 -10.61
N ILE A 3 -5.42 -8.17 -11.79
CA ILE A 3 -4.63 -7.25 -12.61
C ILE A 3 -5.45 -6.85 -13.81
N GLU A 4 -5.63 -5.54 -13.99
CA GLU A 4 -6.31 -4.98 -15.15
C GLU A 4 -5.31 -4.15 -15.96
N ARG A 5 -5.38 -4.27 -17.29
CA ARG A 5 -4.67 -3.38 -18.21
C ARG A 5 -5.55 -2.17 -18.48
N VAL A 6 -5.11 -1.00 -18.04
CA VAL A 6 -5.84 0.26 -18.17
C VAL A 6 -5.11 1.14 -19.18
N HIS A 7 -5.81 1.49 -20.25
CA HIS A 7 -5.36 2.47 -21.23
C HIS A 7 -5.97 3.83 -20.89
N PHE A 8 -5.13 4.85 -20.72
CA PHE A 8 -5.54 6.21 -20.38
C PHE A 8 -5.72 7.01 -21.67
N GLU A 9 -6.91 7.00 -22.27
CA GLU A 9 -7.18 7.74 -23.51
C GLU A 9 -7.11 9.25 -23.29
N GLU A 10 -7.61 9.71 -22.14
CA GLU A 10 -7.64 11.10 -21.73
C GLU A 10 -7.47 11.18 -20.22
N VAL A 11 -6.62 12.08 -19.73
CA VAL A 11 -6.40 12.35 -18.30
C VAL A 11 -6.74 13.82 -18.05
N PHE A 12 -7.63 14.09 -17.12
CA PHE A 12 -8.20 15.42 -16.87
C PHE A 12 -8.45 15.63 -15.37
N ASP A 13 -8.87 16.83 -14.97
CA ASP A 13 -9.13 17.18 -13.55
C ASP A 13 -7.94 16.83 -12.64
N VAL A 14 -6.74 17.24 -13.09
CA VAL A 14 -5.48 16.92 -12.44
C VAL A 14 -5.21 17.93 -11.33
N ASP A 15 -5.20 17.43 -10.10
CA ASP A 15 -4.70 18.15 -8.93
C ASP A 15 -3.26 17.71 -8.66
N THR A 16 -2.31 18.52 -9.13
CA THR A 16 -0.87 18.24 -9.01
C THR A 16 -0.39 18.20 -7.56
N PHE A 17 -1.06 18.90 -6.64
CA PHE A 17 -0.70 18.92 -5.22
C PHE A 17 -1.26 17.70 -4.48
N GLY A 18 -2.53 17.37 -4.72
CA GLY A 18 -3.19 16.22 -4.10
C GLY A 18 -2.91 14.89 -4.79
N GLY A 19 -2.38 14.90 -6.01
CA GLY A 19 -2.20 13.70 -6.84
C GLY A 19 -3.51 13.06 -7.28
N ASN A 20 -4.61 13.82 -7.26
CA ASN A 20 -5.89 13.38 -7.79
C ASN A 20 -5.91 13.63 -9.30
N PHE A 21 -6.54 12.72 -10.03
CA PHE A 21 -6.83 12.89 -11.45
C PHE A 21 -8.08 12.11 -11.81
N SER A 22 -8.72 12.54 -12.87
CA SER A 22 -9.79 11.81 -13.54
C SER A 22 -9.27 11.32 -14.89
N PHE A 23 -9.83 10.25 -15.41
CA PHE A 23 -9.41 9.76 -16.72
C PHE A 23 -10.53 9.03 -17.45
N ARG A 24 -10.44 9.03 -18.78
CA ARG A 24 -11.28 8.25 -19.66
C ARG A 24 -10.49 7.04 -20.14
N GLY A 25 -11.04 5.85 -19.91
CA GLY A 25 -10.56 4.62 -20.54
C GLY A 25 -11.55 4.16 -21.62
N ARG A 26 -11.16 3.12 -22.36
CA ARG A 26 -11.92 2.56 -23.50
C ARG A 26 -13.41 2.31 -23.27
N GLN A 27 -13.81 1.96 -22.04
CA GLN A 27 -15.18 1.56 -21.73
C GLN A 27 -15.87 2.44 -20.69
N ARG A 28 -15.09 3.17 -19.87
CA ARG A 28 -15.65 3.94 -18.75
C ARG A 28 -14.75 5.11 -18.39
N SER A 29 -15.39 6.19 -17.92
CA SER A 29 -14.70 7.31 -17.28
C SER A 29 -14.61 7.07 -15.78
N HIS A 30 -13.49 7.44 -15.19
CA HIS A 30 -13.21 7.36 -13.76
C HIS A 30 -12.88 8.75 -13.24
N TYR A 31 -13.44 9.08 -12.08
CA TYR A 31 -13.33 10.42 -11.50
C TYR A 31 -12.66 10.36 -10.13
N GLY A 32 -11.84 11.35 -9.81
CA GLY A 32 -11.23 11.51 -8.48
C GLY A 32 -10.32 10.35 -8.07
N VAL A 33 -9.60 9.77 -9.03
CA VAL A 33 -8.65 8.69 -8.79
C VAL A 33 -7.37 9.25 -8.20
N ARG A 34 -6.79 8.54 -7.23
CA ARG A 34 -5.50 8.90 -6.65
C ARG A 34 -4.55 7.70 -6.65
N LEU A 35 -3.42 7.85 -7.33
CA LEU A 35 -2.28 6.95 -7.17
C LEU A 35 -1.29 7.57 -6.18
N ARG A 36 -0.71 6.74 -5.30
CA ARG A 36 0.19 7.24 -4.25
C ARG A 36 1.47 7.81 -4.88
N LYS A 37 2.13 8.73 -4.16
CA LYS A 37 3.29 9.52 -4.60
C LYS A 37 3.00 10.54 -5.71
N GLY A 38 1.73 10.92 -5.88
CA GLY A 38 1.35 11.95 -6.87
C GLY A 38 1.57 11.52 -8.32
N LEU A 39 1.64 10.21 -8.58
CA LEU A 39 1.78 9.74 -9.95
C LEU A 39 0.49 10.01 -10.72
N ILE A 40 0.62 10.83 -11.77
CA ILE A 40 -0.44 11.08 -12.73
C ILE A 40 -0.02 10.42 -14.05
N PRO A 41 -0.78 9.42 -14.53
CA PRO A 41 -0.48 8.77 -15.81
C PRO A 41 -0.50 9.76 -16.97
N ARG A 42 0.34 9.52 -17.98
CA ARG A 42 0.32 10.31 -19.21
C ARG A 42 -0.85 9.90 -20.09
N GLN A 43 -1.41 10.84 -20.82
CA GLN A 43 -2.38 10.53 -21.86
C GLN A 43 -1.76 9.59 -22.92
N GLY A 44 -2.53 8.59 -23.36
CA GLY A 44 -2.10 7.55 -24.30
C GLY A 44 -1.28 6.42 -23.67
N SER A 45 -0.97 6.49 -22.37
CA SER A 45 -0.19 5.45 -21.70
C SER A 45 -1.03 4.22 -21.34
N THR A 46 -0.38 3.07 -21.21
CA THR A 46 -1.03 1.83 -20.78
C THR A 46 -0.34 1.27 -19.55
N TYR A 47 -1.12 1.04 -18.50
CA TYR A 47 -0.63 0.51 -17.23
C TYR A 47 -1.26 -0.84 -16.93
N ALA A 48 -0.49 -1.75 -16.35
CA ALA A 48 -1.02 -2.88 -15.59
C ALA A 48 -1.21 -2.43 -14.14
N ILE A 49 -2.42 -2.51 -13.62
CA ILE A 49 -2.77 -2.09 -12.26
C ILE A 49 -3.29 -3.29 -11.48
N ALA A 50 -2.69 -3.56 -10.34
CA ALA A 50 -3.12 -4.61 -9.43
C ALA A 50 -4.10 -4.03 -8.41
N PHE A 51 -5.31 -4.58 -8.37
CA PHE A 51 -6.38 -4.19 -7.45
C PHE A 51 -6.62 -5.28 -6.38
N GLY A 52 -6.97 -4.84 -5.17
CA GLY A 52 -7.50 -5.71 -4.13
C GLY A 52 -8.89 -6.23 -4.50
N ARG A 53 -9.75 -5.33 -4.99
CA ARG A 53 -11.09 -5.60 -5.54
C ARG A 53 -11.20 -5.01 -6.94
N ALA A 54 -11.74 -5.80 -7.88
CA ALA A 54 -11.91 -5.43 -9.30
C ALA A 54 -12.51 -4.03 -9.46
N GLY A 55 -11.89 -3.18 -10.28
CA GLY A 55 -12.35 -1.81 -10.56
C GLY A 55 -12.43 -0.84 -9.37
N ASP A 56 -12.03 -1.22 -8.16
CA ASP A 56 -12.04 -0.35 -6.98
C ASP A 56 -10.69 0.33 -6.79
N TRP A 57 -10.61 1.59 -7.22
CA TRP A 57 -9.40 2.42 -7.15
C TRP A 57 -8.93 2.72 -5.73
N SER A 58 -9.82 2.61 -4.73
CA SER A 58 -9.43 2.73 -3.33
C SER A 58 -8.59 1.52 -2.85
N THR A 59 -8.62 0.40 -3.58
CA THR A 59 -7.93 -0.86 -3.26
C THR A 59 -6.74 -1.17 -4.17
N VAL A 60 -6.24 -0.20 -4.94
CA VAL A 60 -5.01 -0.39 -5.74
C VAL A 60 -3.87 -0.87 -4.84
N LEU A 61 -3.16 -1.91 -5.25
CA LEU A 61 -2.01 -2.50 -4.54
C LEU A 61 -0.68 -2.09 -5.17
N GLY A 62 -0.66 -1.88 -6.48
CA GLY A 62 0.51 -1.46 -7.24
C GLY A 62 0.17 -1.29 -8.71
N TRP A 63 1.11 -0.73 -9.47
CA TRP A 63 0.95 -0.47 -10.89
C TRP A 63 2.30 -0.52 -11.61
N ARG A 64 2.27 -0.81 -12.91
CA ARG A 64 3.41 -0.79 -13.81
C ARG A 64 2.98 -0.17 -15.13
N GLU A 65 3.75 0.77 -15.64
CA GLU A 65 3.57 1.23 -17.02
C GLU A 65 4.15 0.20 -17.98
N LEU A 66 3.38 -0.31 -18.94
CA LEU A 66 3.83 -1.39 -19.83
C LEU A 66 4.98 -0.98 -20.77
N GLY A 67 5.17 0.32 -21.00
CA GLY A 67 6.31 0.85 -21.75
C GLY A 67 7.62 0.88 -20.94
N THR A 68 7.60 0.58 -19.64
CA THR A 68 8.80 0.62 -18.78
C THR A 68 8.90 -0.60 -17.88
N PRO A 69 10.10 -1.03 -17.49
CA PRO A 69 10.25 -2.15 -16.56
C PRO A 69 9.86 -1.81 -15.11
N GLY A 70 9.54 -0.54 -14.81
CA GLY A 70 9.34 -0.04 -13.45
C GLY A 70 8.02 -0.51 -12.82
N VAL A 71 8.11 -1.36 -11.80
CA VAL A 71 6.96 -1.73 -10.95
C VAL A 71 6.90 -0.80 -9.74
N MET A 72 5.75 -0.17 -9.52
CA MET A 72 5.47 0.64 -8.35
C MET A 72 4.44 -0.03 -7.45
N LEU A 73 4.72 -0.05 -6.15
CA LEU A 73 3.81 -0.56 -5.12
C LEU A 73 3.18 0.61 -4.36
N ARG A 74 1.89 0.50 -4.02
CA ARG A 74 1.19 1.53 -3.25
C ARG A 74 1.74 1.65 -1.83
N TYR A 75 2.09 0.53 -1.21
CA TYR A 75 2.63 0.48 0.14
C TYR A 75 4.07 -0.02 0.09
N PRO A 76 5.09 0.86 0.12
CA PRO A 76 6.46 0.41 0.30
C PRO A 76 6.55 -0.31 1.65
N THR A 77 7.27 -1.43 1.72
CA THR A 77 7.43 -2.22 2.95
C THR A 77 7.93 -1.37 4.13
N TRP A 78 8.69 -0.31 3.84
CA TRP A 78 9.15 0.67 4.83
C TRP A 78 8.02 1.47 5.52
N SER A 79 6.92 1.73 4.82
CA SER A 79 5.75 2.40 5.44
C SER A 79 5.07 1.51 6.50
N ALA A 80 5.05 0.19 6.30
CA ALA A 80 4.56 -0.74 7.31
C ALA A 80 5.50 -0.81 8.53
N CYS A 81 6.81 -0.56 8.36
CA CYS A 81 7.73 -0.43 9.49
C CYS A 81 7.41 0.80 10.35
N PHE A 82 7.11 1.95 9.73
CA PHE A 82 6.77 3.16 10.46
C PHE A 82 5.40 3.09 11.14
N GLU A 83 4.37 2.55 10.47
CA GLU A 83 3.06 2.32 11.10
C GLU A 83 3.19 1.38 12.31
N ALA A 84 3.93 0.28 12.17
CA ALA A 84 4.19 -0.61 13.30
C ALA A 84 4.97 0.09 14.43
N PHE A 85 5.89 1.00 14.10
CA PHE A 85 6.62 1.77 15.10
C PHE A 85 5.72 2.76 15.85
N ASP A 86 4.81 3.44 15.14
CA ASP A 86 3.85 4.38 15.72
C ASP A 86 2.85 3.67 16.65
N ASP A 87 2.32 2.52 16.21
CA ASP A 87 1.45 1.67 17.05
C ASP A 87 2.16 1.16 18.31
N ILE A 88 3.42 0.71 18.17
CA ILE A 88 4.24 0.28 19.32
C ILE A 88 4.50 1.44 20.27
N TYR A 89 4.78 2.63 19.74
CA TYR A 89 5.07 3.81 20.54
C TYR A 89 3.84 4.30 21.31
N MET A 90 2.69 4.42 20.63
CA MET A 90 1.48 4.97 21.22
C MET A 90 0.78 3.97 22.15
N ILE A 91 0.66 2.71 21.73
CA ILE A 91 -0.12 1.70 22.45
C ILE A 91 0.81 0.74 23.20
N GLY A 92 1.85 0.26 22.53
CA GLY A 92 2.78 -0.74 23.09
C GLY A 92 3.46 -0.28 24.38
N ILE A 93 3.94 0.97 24.44
CA ILE A 93 4.59 1.51 25.64
C ILE A 93 3.63 1.53 26.84
N ALA A 94 2.38 1.96 26.65
CA ALA A 94 1.39 2.00 27.73
C ALA A 94 1.11 0.60 28.30
N PHE A 95 0.97 -0.41 27.43
CA PHE A 95 0.77 -1.80 27.86
C PHE A 95 2.01 -2.40 28.54
N ILE A 96 3.22 -2.08 28.06
CA ILE A 96 4.47 -2.54 28.69
C ILE A 96 4.63 -1.93 30.08
N VAL A 97 4.38 -0.62 30.23
CA VAL A 97 4.44 0.07 31.52
C VAL A 97 3.38 -0.45 32.47
N ALA A 98 2.14 -0.62 32.03
CA ALA A 98 1.08 -1.21 32.85
C ALA A 98 1.42 -2.65 33.27
N ALA A 99 1.91 -3.47 32.35
CA ALA A 99 2.33 -4.84 32.66
C ALA A 99 3.47 -4.87 33.68
N LEU A 100 4.41 -3.93 33.60
CA LEU A 100 5.50 -3.80 34.57
C LEU A 100 4.97 -3.40 35.96
N LEU A 101 4.05 -2.44 36.01
CA LEU A 101 3.50 -1.89 37.26
C LEU A 101 2.57 -2.89 37.99
N PHE A 102 1.76 -3.65 37.26
CA PHE A 102 0.74 -4.53 37.85
C PHE A 102 1.09 -6.02 37.85
N GLY A 103 1.98 -6.48 36.97
CA GLY A 103 2.34 -7.90 36.83
C GLY A 103 3.84 -8.20 36.92
N GLY A 104 4.67 -7.18 37.11
CA GLY A 104 6.11 -7.33 37.28
C GLY A 104 6.89 -7.60 35.97
N PRO A 105 8.20 -7.85 36.08
CA PRO A 105 9.12 -7.86 34.94
C PRO A 105 8.85 -9.00 33.95
N VAL A 106 8.38 -10.15 34.42
CA VAL A 106 8.06 -11.31 33.55
C VAL A 106 6.87 -10.98 32.65
N LEU A 107 5.82 -10.37 33.19
CA LEU A 107 4.65 -9.98 32.39
C LEU A 107 5.02 -8.88 31.37
N ALA A 108 5.83 -7.90 31.78
CA ALA A 108 6.32 -6.86 30.89
C ALA A 108 7.12 -7.44 29.70
N LEU A 109 7.98 -8.43 29.94
CA LEU A 109 8.72 -9.12 28.88
C LEU A 109 7.80 -9.92 27.96
N ALA A 110 6.77 -10.59 28.50
CA ALA A 110 5.80 -11.31 27.68
C ALA A 110 5.01 -10.38 26.75
N VAL A 111 4.58 -9.22 27.26
CA VAL A 111 3.89 -8.19 26.45
C VAL A 111 4.83 -7.60 25.40
N LEU A 112 6.07 -7.30 25.75
CA LEU A 112 7.07 -6.84 24.80
C LEU A 112 7.30 -7.85 23.66
N ALA A 113 7.43 -9.13 24.00
CA ALA A 113 7.61 -10.20 23.01
C ALA A 113 6.38 -10.35 22.10
N LEU A 114 5.17 -10.20 22.65
CA LEU A 114 3.93 -10.25 21.89
C LEU A 114 3.82 -9.08 20.90
N VAL A 115 4.06 -7.86 21.37
CA VAL A 115 3.98 -6.64 20.56
C VAL A 115 5.03 -6.65 19.44
N THR A 116 6.29 -6.99 19.77
CA THR A 116 7.36 -7.10 18.77
C THR A 116 7.10 -8.24 17.79
N GLY A 117 6.64 -9.40 18.26
CA GLY A 117 6.27 -10.53 17.42
C GLY A 117 5.15 -10.19 16.44
N ALA A 118 4.10 -9.49 16.89
CA ALA A 118 3.01 -9.04 16.05
C ALA A 118 3.49 -8.07 14.95
N ALA A 119 4.35 -7.11 15.29
CA ALA A 119 4.94 -6.18 14.33
C ALA A 119 5.79 -6.90 13.29
N VAL A 120 6.65 -7.84 13.70
CA VAL A 120 7.46 -8.65 12.78
C VAL A 120 6.57 -9.45 11.83
N LEU A 121 5.53 -10.12 12.35
CA LEU A 121 4.58 -10.86 11.52
C LEU A 121 3.86 -9.95 10.53
N HIS A 122 3.46 -8.76 10.95
CA HIS A 122 2.82 -7.78 10.08
C HIS A 122 3.75 -7.36 8.94
N ILE A 123 4.99 -6.99 9.24
CA ILE A 123 6.01 -6.61 8.25
C ILE A 123 6.27 -7.75 7.27
N LEU A 124 6.41 -8.99 7.77
CA LEU A 124 6.64 -10.17 6.92
C LEU A 124 5.46 -10.45 5.99
N ARG A 125 4.22 -10.33 6.49
CA ARG A 125 3.01 -10.48 5.66
C ARG A 125 2.95 -9.42 4.57
N THR A 126 3.18 -8.16 4.91
CA THR A 126 3.19 -7.06 3.94
C THR A 126 4.30 -7.23 2.90
N ALA A 127 5.50 -7.66 3.32
CA ALA A 127 6.61 -7.94 2.42
C ALA A 127 6.28 -9.09 1.45
N ARG A 128 5.63 -10.16 1.92
CA ARG A 128 5.20 -11.28 1.07
C ARG A 128 4.14 -10.84 0.05
N LEU A 129 3.12 -10.09 0.49
CA LEU A 129 2.11 -9.53 -0.41
C LEU A 129 2.74 -8.62 -1.46
N ASN A 130 3.64 -7.73 -1.05
CA ASN A 130 4.37 -6.84 -1.96
C ASN A 130 5.19 -7.60 -2.99
N ARG A 131 5.88 -8.69 -2.59
CA ARG A 131 6.60 -9.55 -3.54
C ARG A 131 5.67 -10.25 -4.52
N GLN A 132 4.51 -10.73 -4.07
CA GLN A 132 3.51 -11.36 -4.94
C GLN A 132 2.92 -10.36 -5.94
N VAL A 133 2.57 -9.16 -5.48
CA VAL A 133 2.08 -8.08 -6.36
C VAL A 133 3.16 -7.68 -7.36
N ALA A 134 4.41 -7.53 -6.92
CA ALA A 134 5.51 -7.17 -7.81
C ALA A 134 5.78 -8.24 -8.87
N ALA A 135 5.82 -9.52 -8.48
CA ALA A 135 5.98 -10.63 -9.41
C ALA A 135 4.82 -10.73 -10.41
N ALA A 136 3.59 -10.56 -9.95
CA ALA A 136 2.42 -10.64 -10.81
C ALA A 136 2.33 -9.45 -11.79
N LEU A 137 2.68 -8.24 -11.35
CA LEU A 137 2.80 -7.07 -12.24
C LEU A 137 3.97 -7.21 -13.21
N ALA A 138 5.07 -7.85 -12.82
CA ALA A 138 6.19 -8.11 -13.70
C ALA A 138 5.83 -9.06 -14.87
N ALA A 139 4.93 -10.01 -14.61
CA ALA A 139 4.47 -10.99 -15.60
C ALA A 139 3.31 -10.52 -16.50
N ALA A 140 2.67 -9.38 -16.19
CA ALA A 140 1.43 -8.91 -16.82
C ALA A 140 1.63 -7.95 -18.00
#